data_AF-A0A2W5A6D0-F1
#
_entry.id   AF-A0A2W5A6D0-F1
#
_cell.length_a   1.000
_cell.length_b   1.000
_cell.length_c   1.000
_cell.angle_alpha   90.00
_cell.angle_beta   90.00
_cell.angle_gamma   90.00
#
_symmetry.space_group_name_H-M   'P 1'
#
loop_
_entity.id
_entity.type
_entity.pdbx_description
1 polymer ?
#
loop_
_entity_poly.entity_id
_entity_poly.type
_entity_poly.pdbx_seq_one_letter_code
_entity_poly.pdbx_strand_id
1 'polypeptide(L)'
;MLDSVLASPRSVVALLLLGAAERIAWLSTRSEPSYAIGEAPDIAISLARTGAYANAFSPDSGPSAHVLPISPLIAGGVYYLLGVRTPAAETLLAGWSIGLTLLSFLLLYLIFRELGASRFSRVAALAIACLLPLNVHLETSNFRVWEGALATSTGLAYLLMLIRLDRAPAIDWRAIVGIALAAGLVFFIAPQLGVACYAGAAFLTARRLPPKRWPGAIVAATAGLALFLVPWAIRNEQAMGAPIWLRSNFGLELTLGMNPAAVHTHDPERTFRDRMAEIHPTASDAALARLKAAGGEQAYAEALGKRTKAWIAAHPADAATLALRHLGEMLFPPAWYWSERGSGTIVKLAVAWICAALALLWIASIAPRRQPTMVYPALMVLLPILPYMITQPILRYRYVIFGLTLFMACDLAARLPVRSAISRRRAPGMTDRQAA
;
A
#
# COMPACT_ATOMS: atom_id res chain seq x y z
N MET A 1 30.59 -20.06 2.62
CA MET A 1 30.25 -20.45 1.23
C MET A 1 28.87 -19.95 0.82
N LEU A 2 27.81 -20.16 1.62
CA LEU A 2 26.49 -19.53 1.39
C LEU A 2 26.56 -17.99 1.45
N ASP A 3 27.26 -17.42 2.43
CA ASP A 3 27.43 -15.96 2.54
C ASP A 3 28.18 -15.35 1.34
N SER A 4 29.14 -16.07 0.73
CA SER A 4 29.91 -15.58 -0.41
C SER A 4 29.15 -15.62 -1.74
N VAL A 5 28.23 -16.57 -1.91
CA VAL A 5 27.36 -16.65 -3.11
C VAL A 5 26.22 -15.62 -3.02
N LEU A 6 25.66 -15.40 -1.83
CA LEU A 6 24.69 -14.33 -1.57
C LEU A 6 25.35 -12.92 -1.54
N ALA A 7 26.69 -12.86 -1.55
CA ALA A 7 27.50 -11.64 -1.45
C ALA A 7 27.73 -10.84 -2.75
N SER A 8 27.24 -11.28 -3.92
CA SER A 8 27.42 -10.50 -5.16
C SER A 8 26.19 -9.61 -5.46
N PRO A 9 26.35 -8.39 -6.00
CA PRO A 9 25.24 -7.62 -6.57
C PRO A 9 24.42 -8.42 -7.60
N ARG A 10 25.04 -9.43 -8.21
CA ARG A 10 24.41 -10.36 -9.16
C ARG A 10 23.27 -11.17 -8.52
N SER A 11 23.32 -11.48 -7.23
CA SER A 11 22.24 -12.22 -6.55
C SER A 11 20.95 -11.40 -6.44
N VAL A 12 21.06 -10.10 -6.15
CA VAL A 12 19.90 -9.19 -6.10
C VAL A 12 19.26 -9.06 -7.48
N VAL A 13 20.08 -8.86 -8.52
CA VAL A 13 19.59 -8.79 -9.91
C VAL A 13 18.93 -10.09 -10.32
N ALA A 14 19.55 -11.24 -10.02
CA ALA A 14 18.98 -12.55 -10.33
C ALA A 14 17.61 -12.76 -9.66
N LEU A 15 17.46 -12.40 -8.37
CA LEU A 15 16.18 -12.51 -7.68
C LEU A 15 15.09 -11.62 -8.31
N LEU A 16 15.43 -10.38 -8.69
CA LEU A 16 14.49 -9.48 -9.37
C LEU A 16 14.09 -10.02 -10.75
N LEU A 17 15.03 -10.57 -11.52
CA LEU A 17 14.76 -11.18 -12.82
C LEU A 17 13.88 -12.44 -12.67
N LEU A 18 14.15 -13.28 -11.67
CA LEU A 18 13.31 -14.44 -11.36
C LEU A 18 11.90 -14.00 -10.92
N GLY A 19 11.79 -12.94 -10.12
CA GLY A 19 10.50 -12.36 -9.74
C GLY A 19 9.73 -11.79 -10.93
N ALA A 20 10.42 -11.16 -11.89
CA ALA A 20 9.82 -10.73 -13.15
C ALA A 20 9.32 -11.93 -13.96
N ALA A 21 10.18 -12.94 -14.13
CA ALA A 21 9.86 -14.15 -14.89
C ALA A 21 8.67 -14.90 -14.30
N GLU A 22 8.58 -15.02 -12.97
CA GLU A 22 7.45 -15.63 -12.27
C GLU A 22 6.14 -14.91 -12.58
N ARG A 23 6.11 -13.57 -12.47
CA ARG A 23 4.92 -12.74 -12.76
C ARG A 23 4.51 -12.79 -14.23
N ILE A 24 5.48 -12.81 -15.14
CA ILE A 24 5.23 -12.96 -16.58
C ILE A 24 4.67 -14.36 -16.87
N ALA A 25 5.30 -15.42 -16.34
CA ALA A 25 4.83 -16.78 -16.49
C ALA A 25 3.40 -16.94 -15.96
N TRP A 26 3.10 -16.36 -14.79
CA TRP A 26 1.77 -16.37 -14.21
C TRP A 26 0.73 -15.75 -15.16
N LEU A 27 1.06 -14.63 -15.81
CA LEU A 27 0.18 -14.01 -16.82
C LEU A 27 0.03 -14.89 -18.05
N SER A 28 1.11 -15.48 -18.55
CA SER A 28 1.11 -16.34 -19.75
C SER A 28 0.33 -17.63 -19.56
N THR A 29 0.22 -18.15 -18.33
CA THR A 29 -0.56 -19.37 -18.06
C THR A 29 -2.07 -19.18 -17.99
N ARG A 30 -2.58 -17.95 -18.12
CA ARG A 30 -4.02 -17.68 -18.07
C ARG A 30 -4.63 -17.61 -19.47
N SER A 31 -5.74 -18.33 -19.63
CA SER A 31 -6.46 -18.50 -20.90
C SER A 31 -7.12 -17.23 -21.42
N GLU A 32 -7.35 -16.24 -20.55
CA GLU A 32 -7.93 -14.95 -20.90
C GLU A 32 -7.01 -13.80 -20.45
N PRO A 33 -6.93 -12.70 -21.22
CA PRO A 33 -6.24 -11.49 -20.77
C PRO A 33 -6.86 -10.99 -19.47
N SER A 34 -6.15 -11.16 -18.35
CA SER A 34 -6.60 -10.61 -17.07
C SER A 34 -6.37 -9.10 -17.10
N TYR A 35 -7.41 -8.32 -17.41
CA TYR A 35 -7.40 -6.86 -17.27
C TYR A 35 -7.92 -6.44 -15.90
N ALA A 36 -7.57 -5.22 -15.48
CA ALA A 36 -8.13 -4.61 -14.28
C ALA A 36 -9.62 -4.29 -14.50
N ILE A 37 -10.43 -4.49 -13.45
CA ILE A 37 -11.87 -4.16 -13.43
C ILE A 37 -12.19 -3.16 -12.32
N GLY A 38 -13.36 -2.54 -12.42
CA GLY A 38 -13.89 -1.56 -11.48
C GLY A 38 -13.67 -0.12 -11.92
N GLU A 39 -13.78 0.78 -10.97
CA GLU A 39 -14.01 2.20 -11.20
C GLU A 39 -12.80 2.89 -11.83
N ALA A 40 -11.58 2.54 -11.41
CA ALA A 40 -10.36 3.12 -11.96
C ALA A 40 -10.14 2.74 -13.45
N PRO A 41 -10.27 1.47 -13.87
CA PRO A 41 -10.31 1.08 -15.27
C PRO A 41 -11.41 1.77 -16.09
N ASP A 42 -12.62 1.91 -15.54
CA ASP A 42 -13.73 2.52 -16.27
C ASP A 42 -13.50 4.02 -16.51
N ILE A 43 -12.93 4.73 -15.53
CA ILE A 43 -12.44 6.10 -15.69
C ILE A 43 -11.33 6.18 -16.75
N ALA A 44 -10.35 5.26 -16.73
CA ALA A 44 -9.28 5.23 -17.72
C ALA A 44 -9.81 5.01 -19.15
N ILE A 45 -10.83 4.16 -19.31
CA ILE A 45 -11.52 3.94 -20.58
C ILE A 45 -12.29 5.18 -21.02
N SER A 46 -12.99 5.85 -20.09
CA SER A 46 -13.66 7.12 -20.38
C SER A 46 -12.67 8.17 -20.87
N LEU A 47 -11.55 8.36 -20.17
CA LEU A 47 -10.48 9.27 -20.57
C LEU A 47 -9.98 8.97 -21.99
N ALA A 48 -9.71 7.70 -22.29
CA ALA A 48 -9.20 7.31 -23.61
C ALA A 48 -10.21 7.54 -24.74
N ARG A 49 -11.50 7.36 -24.48
CA ARG A 49 -12.57 7.45 -25.49
C ARG A 49 -13.08 8.87 -25.69
N THR A 50 -13.17 9.66 -24.62
CA THR A 50 -13.89 10.95 -24.62
C THR A 50 -13.06 12.11 -24.08
N GLY A 51 -11.87 11.85 -23.51
CA GLY A 51 -11.07 12.85 -22.80
C GLY A 51 -11.64 13.23 -21.42
N ALA A 52 -12.79 12.69 -21.02
CA ALA A 52 -13.44 13.04 -19.76
C ALA A 52 -13.06 12.09 -18.62
N TYR A 53 -12.63 12.66 -17.49
CA TYR A 53 -12.46 11.93 -16.23
C TYR A 53 -13.84 11.67 -15.59
N ALA A 54 -14.50 10.60 -16.04
CA ALA A 54 -15.93 10.35 -15.83
C ALA A 54 -16.23 8.85 -15.87
N ASN A 55 -17.51 8.52 -15.67
CA ASN A 55 -18.08 7.20 -15.96
C ASN A 55 -17.47 6.06 -15.14
N ALA A 56 -17.24 6.32 -13.86
CA ALA A 56 -16.67 5.37 -12.91
C ALA A 56 -17.53 4.12 -12.67
N PHE A 57 -18.84 4.18 -12.92
CA PHE A 57 -19.75 3.08 -12.62
C PHE A 57 -20.50 2.55 -13.85
N SER A 58 -20.70 3.39 -14.85
CA SER A 58 -21.33 3.04 -16.12
C SER A 58 -21.05 4.14 -17.17
N PRO A 59 -21.21 3.86 -18.48
CA PRO A 59 -20.92 4.81 -19.57
C PRO A 59 -21.64 6.17 -19.50
N ASP A 60 -22.65 6.30 -18.65
CA ASP A 60 -23.46 7.49 -18.43
C ASP A 60 -23.57 7.88 -16.95
N SER A 61 -22.66 7.40 -16.08
CA SER A 61 -22.68 7.78 -14.65
C SER A 61 -22.17 9.21 -14.39
N GLY A 62 -21.65 9.89 -15.41
CA GLY A 62 -21.26 11.30 -15.36
C GLY A 62 -19.84 11.54 -14.82
N PRO A 63 -19.45 12.81 -14.61
CA PRO A 63 -18.15 13.18 -14.07
C PRO A 63 -17.87 12.51 -12.72
N SER A 64 -16.62 12.13 -12.48
CA SER A 64 -16.24 11.41 -11.27
C SER A 64 -15.01 11.99 -10.59
N ALA A 65 -14.95 11.81 -9.27
CA ALA A 65 -13.76 11.96 -8.44
C ALA A 65 -13.57 10.71 -7.56
N HIS A 66 -14.06 9.54 -8.01
CA HIS A 66 -14.09 8.31 -7.21
C HIS A 66 -12.69 7.87 -6.75
N VAL A 67 -11.72 8.01 -7.65
CA VAL A 67 -10.31 7.72 -7.42
C VAL A 67 -9.47 8.94 -7.80
N LEU A 68 -8.26 9.00 -7.25
CA LEU A 68 -7.31 10.08 -7.56
C LEU A 68 -6.67 9.87 -8.93
N PRO A 69 -6.31 10.96 -9.63
CA PRO A 69 -6.21 10.93 -11.08
C PRO A 69 -4.94 10.30 -11.66
N ILE A 70 -3.84 10.22 -10.91
CA ILE A 70 -2.54 9.84 -11.48
C ILE A 70 -2.60 8.46 -12.16
N SER A 71 -3.11 7.44 -11.48
CA SER A 71 -3.10 6.07 -12.02
C SER A 71 -4.07 5.90 -13.21
N PRO A 72 -5.32 6.38 -13.14
CA PRO A 72 -6.22 6.36 -14.30
C PRO A 72 -5.74 7.21 -15.48
N LEU A 73 -5.06 8.34 -15.24
CA LEU A 73 -4.49 9.16 -16.33
C LEU A 73 -3.39 8.42 -17.07
N ILE A 74 -2.51 7.69 -16.36
CA ILE A 74 -1.47 6.86 -16.98
C ILE A 74 -2.12 5.76 -17.83
N ALA A 75 -3.07 5.02 -17.27
CA ALA A 75 -3.76 3.94 -17.99
C ALA A 75 -4.59 4.47 -19.17
N GLY A 76 -5.31 5.58 -18.98
CA GLY A 76 -6.09 6.23 -20.03
C GLY A 76 -5.22 6.73 -21.18
N GLY A 77 -4.05 7.29 -20.89
CA GLY A 77 -3.06 7.65 -21.90
C GLY A 77 -2.56 6.44 -22.69
N VAL A 78 -2.29 5.31 -22.03
CA VAL A 78 -1.92 4.07 -22.72
C VAL A 78 -3.05 3.55 -23.61
N TYR A 79 -4.29 3.53 -23.10
CA TYR A 79 -5.45 3.12 -23.90
C TYR A 79 -5.75 4.08 -25.05
N TYR A 80 -5.48 5.38 -24.91
CA TYR A 80 -5.61 6.35 -25.99
C TYR A 80 -4.62 6.05 -27.13
N LEU A 81 -3.36 5.72 -26.79
CA LEU A 81 -2.30 5.48 -27.76
C LEU A 81 -2.37 4.10 -28.42
N LEU A 82 -2.67 3.06 -27.64
CA LEU A 82 -2.58 1.65 -28.07
C LEU A 82 -3.95 0.99 -28.27
N GLY A 83 -5.04 1.70 -28.00
CA GLY A 83 -6.39 1.17 -28.00
C GLY A 83 -6.80 0.57 -26.66
N VAL A 84 -8.09 0.71 -26.32
CA VAL A 84 -8.68 0.17 -25.09
C VAL A 84 -8.59 -1.37 -25.08
N ARG A 85 -7.96 -1.92 -24.04
CA ARG A 85 -7.84 -3.37 -23.79
C ARG A 85 -7.22 -4.17 -24.95
N THR A 86 -6.42 -3.54 -25.82
CA THR A 86 -5.66 -4.27 -26.83
C THR A 86 -4.52 -5.05 -26.17
N PRO A 87 -4.03 -6.15 -26.78
CA PRO A 87 -2.89 -6.90 -26.24
C PRO A 87 -1.64 -6.04 -26.00
N ALA A 88 -1.40 -5.05 -26.85
CA ALA A 88 -0.29 -4.10 -26.70
C ALA A 88 -0.46 -3.21 -25.44
N ALA A 89 -1.65 -2.64 -25.25
CA ALA A 89 -1.95 -1.82 -24.07
C ALA A 89 -1.83 -2.63 -22.77
N GLU A 90 -2.42 -3.82 -22.74
CA GLU A 90 -2.40 -4.69 -21.56
C GLU A 90 -0.99 -5.20 -21.24
N THR A 91 -0.17 -5.47 -22.26
CA THR A 91 1.24 -5.87 -22.07
C THR A 91 2.07 -4.72 -21.50
N LEU A 92 1.89 -3.50 -22.01
CA LEU A 92 2.59 -2.32 -21.50
C LEU A 92 2.19 -2.03 -20.04
N LEU A 93 0.89 -2.06 -19.73
CA LEU A 93 0.39 -1.84 -18.37
C LEU A 93 0.80 -2.96 -17.40
N ALA A 94 0.86 -4.21 -17.87
CA ALA A 94 1.41 -5.31 -17.10
C ALA A 94 2.90 -5.09 -16.78
N GLY A 95 3.69 -4.69 -17.78
CA GLY A 95 5.10 -4.34 -17.61
C GLY A 95 5.30 -3.18 -16.63
N TRP A 96 4.46 -2.15 -16.70
CA TRP A 96 4.41 -1.05 -15.75
C TRP A 96 4.13 -1.54 -14.31
N SER A 97 3.08 -2.34 -14.12
CA SER A 97 2.67 -2.89 -12.83
C SER A 97 3.76 -3.78 -12.20
N ILE A 98 4.34 -4.68 -13.00
CA ILE A 98 5.43 -5.57 -12.57
C ILE A 98 6.69 -4.76 -12.26
N GLY A 99 7.04 -3.79 -13.11
CA GLY A 99 8.19 -2.92 -12.93
C GLY A 99 8.13 -2.12 -11.63
N LEU A 100 6.98 -1.51 -11.32
CA LEU A 100 6.77 -0.79 -10.06
C LEU A 100 6.83 -1.72 -8.85
N THR A 101 6.26 -2.92 -8.95
CA THR A 101 6.35 -3.94 -7.89
C THR A 101 7.79 -4.33 -7.59
N LEU A 102 8.58 -4.64 -8.62
CA LEU A 102 9.99 -5.01 -8.45
C LEU A 102 10.83 -3.84 -7.96
N LEU A 103 10.52 -2.61 -8.40
CA LEU A 103 11.12 -1.40 -7.87
C LEU A 103 10.84 -1.25 -6.37
N SER A 104 9.61 -1.52 -5.91
CA SER A 104 9.30 -1.53 -4.48
C SER A 104 10.17 -2.53 -3.70
N PHE A 105 10.39 -3.73 -4.23
CA PHE A 105 11.25 -4.73 -3.58
C PHE A 105 12.72 -4.31 -3.53
N LEU A 106 13.23 -3.73 -4.61
CA LEU A 106 14.58 -3.16 -4.64
C LEU A 106 14.72 -2.01 -3.63
N LEU A 107 13.74 -1.11 -3.56
CA LEU A 107 13.73 0.00 -2.61
C LEU A 107 13.72 -0.50 -1.17
N LEU A 108 12.93 -1.53 -0.84
CA LEU A 108 12.96 -2.16 0.48
C LEU A 108 14.34 -2.74 0.81
N TYR A 109 14.97 -3.44 -0.14
CA TYR A 109 16.33 -3.93 0.02
C TYR A 109 17.33 -2.81 0.31
N LEU A 110 17.19 -1.66 -0.35
CA LEU A 110 18.02 -0.48 -0.12
C LEU A 110 17.70 0.20 1.22
N ILE A 111 16.43 0.39 1.58
CA ILE A 111 16.00 0.96 2.86
C ILE A 111 16.61 0.19 4.02
N PHE A 112 16.46 -1.14 4.02
CA PHE A 112 16.99 -1.96 5.10
C PHE A 112 18.53 -1.98 5.11
N ARG A 113 19.19 -1.72 3.98
CA ARG A 113 20.64 -1.48 3.95
C ARG A 113 21.02 -0.23 4.73
N GLU A 114 20.30 0.88 4.50
CA GLU A 114 20.53 2.15 5.18
C GLU A 114 20.20 2.06 6.69
N LEU A 115 19.31 1.13 7.08
CA LEU A 115 19.01 0.80 8.47
C LEU A 115 20.01 -0.17 9.12
N GLY A 116 21.05 -0.59 8.38
CA GLY A 116 22.07 -1.51 8.90
C GLY A 116 21.58 -2.94 9.10
N ALA A 117 20.55 -3.37 8.37
CA ALA A 117 20.14 -4.77 8.34
C ALA A 117 21.23 -5.64 7.70
N SER A 118 21.40 -6.85 8.25
CA SER A 118 22.35 -7.81 7.71
C SER A 118 22.05 -8.10 6.24
N ARG A 119 23.08 -8.43 5.45
CA ARG A 119 22.85 -8.77 4.05
C ARG A 119 21.95 -10.00 3.90
N PHE A 120 22.15 -10.98 4.76
CA PHE A 120 21.35 -12.20 4.78
C PHE A 120 19.86 -11.90 4.96
N SER A 121 19.46 -11.08 5.95
CA SER A 121 18.05 -10.77 6.17
C SER A 121 17.40 -10.07 4.97
N ARG A 122 18.14 -9.14 4.35
CA ARG A 122 17.68 -8.41 3.17
C ARG A 122 17.52 -9.29 1.94
N VAL A 123 18.47 -10.18 1.69
CA VAL A 123 18.39 -11.13 0.56
C VAL A 123 17.29 -12.16 0.80
N ALA A 124 17.12 -12.65 2.03
CA ALA A 124 16.03 -13.55 2.39
C ALA A 124 14.65 -12.89 2.19
N ALA A 125 14.46 -11.66 2.69
CA ALA A 125 13.22 -10.91 2.48
C ALA A 125 12.95 -10.65 0.99
N LEU A 126 13.98 -10.27 0.23
CA LEU A 126 13.88 -10.07 -1.21
C LEU A 126 13.51 -11.35 -1.95
N ALA A 127 14.12 -12.48 -1.59
CA ALA A 127 13.81 -13.78 -2.17
C ALA A 127 12.36 -14.18 -1.87
N ILE A 128 11.88 -13.96 -0.65
CA ILE A 128 10.47 -14.20 -0.30
C ILE A 128 9.54 -13.31 -1.15
N ALA A 129 9.83 -12.01 -1.26
CA ALA A 129 9.02 -11.08 -2.05
C ALA A 129 8.99 -11.41 -3.55
N CYS A 130 10.13 -11.83 -4.11
CA CYS A 130 10.25 -12.12 -5.54
C CYS A 130 9.66 -13.49 -5.89
N LEU A 131 9.88 -14.51 -5.05
CA LEU A 131 9.63 -15.92 -5.40
C LEU A 131 8.35 -16.50 -4.80
N LEU A 132 7.76 -15.89 -3.77
CA LEU A 132 6.46 -16.31 -3.26
C LEU A 132 5.34 -15.42 -3.83
N PRO A 133 4.41 -15.97 -4.64
CA PRO A 133 3.34 -15.20 -5.29
C PRO A 133 2.19 -14.87 -4.33
N LEU A 134 2.49 -14.15 -3.26
CA LEU A 134 1.53 -13.83 -2.20
C LEU A 134 0.40 -12.93 -2.71
N ASN A 135 0.75 -11.96 -3.58
CA ASN A 135 -0.18 -10.97 -4.13
C ASN A 135 -0.07 -10.84 -5.66
N VAL A 136 0.36 -11.91 -6.35
CA VAL A 136 0.67 -11.88 -7.80
C VAL A 136 -0.46 -11.30 -8.66
N HIS A 137 -1.73 -11.54 -8.33
CA HIS A 137 -2.86 -10.96 -9.06
C HIS A 137 -2.93 -9.44 -8.92
N LEU A 138 -2.68 -8.90 -7.72
CA LEU A 138 -2.60 -7.46 -7.52
C LEU A 138 -1.44 -6.87 -8.34
N GLU A 139 -0.29 -7.52 -8.26
CA GLU A 139 0.99 -7.09 -8.84
C GLU A 139 1.04 -7.16 -10.38
N THR A 140 0.22 -8.02 -10.99
CA THR A 140 0.22 -8.24 -12.45
C THR A 140 -1.02 -7.71 -13.15
N SER A 141 -2.14 -7.56 -12.43
CA SER A 141 -3.45 -7.24 -13.03
C SER A 141 -4.04 -5.96 -12.44
N ASN A 142 -4.28 -5.89 -11.12
CA ASN A 142 -4.97 -4.73 -10.54
C ASN A 142 -4.13 -3.45 -10.61
N PHE A 143 -2.83 -3.52 -10.29
CA PHE A 143 -1.96 -2.34 -10.28
C PHE A 143 -1.55 -1.83 -11.67
N ARG A 144 -2.14 -2.39 -12.73
CA ARG A 144 -2.12 -1.77 -14.07
C ARG A 144 -2.79 -0.41 -14.08
N VAL A 145 -3.87 -0.26 -13.30
CA VAL A 145 -4.71 0.95 -13.27
C VAL A 145 -4.96 1.44 -11.85
N TRP A 146 -5.04 0.53 -10.88
CA TRP A 146 -5.16 0.88 -9.47
C TRP A 146 -3.82 1.36 -8.90
N GLU A 147 -3.86 2.26 -7.93
CA GLU A 147 -2.71 3.03 -7.45
C GLU A 147 -1.68 2.23 -6.65
N GLY A 148 -1.97 1.01 -6.21
CA GLY A 148 -1.22 0.36 -5.14
C GLY A 148 0.28 0.17 -5.40
N ALA A 149 0.71 -0.31 -6.57
CA ALA A 149 2.14 -0.43 -6.88
C ALA A 149 2.82 0.94 -7.04
N LEU A 150 2.13 1.91 -7.63
CA LEU A 150 2.64 3.28 -7.80
C LEU A 150 2.79 3.98 -6.44
N ALA A 151 1.78 3.89 -5.58
CA ALA A 151 1.80 4.39 -4.21
C ALA A 151 2.93 3.75 -3.40
N THR A 152 3.07 2.42 -3.48
CA THR A 152 4.07 1.68 -2.70
C THR A 152 5.48 2.03 -3.15
N SER A 153 5.77 2.03 -4.45
CA SER A 153 7.09 2.39 -4.99
C SER A 153 7.47 3.85 -4.70
N THR A 154 6.56 4.80 -4.90
CA THR A 154 6.81 6.23 -4.61
C THR A 154 6.97 6.49 -3.12
N GLY A 155 6.13 5.88 -2.27
CA GLY A 155 6.25 5.99 -0.81
C GLY A 155 7.54 5.37 -0.27
N LEU A 156 8.02 4.27 -0.84
CA LEU A 156 9.30 3.66 -0.47
C LEU A 156 10.48 4.49 -0.98
N ALA A 157 10.39 5.09 -2.16
CA ALA A 157 11.41 6.01 -2.66
C ALA A 157 11.51 7.24 -1.74
N TYR A 158 10.36 7.78 -1.31
CA TYR A 158 10.29 8.82 -0.30
C TYR A 158 10.93 8.38 1.02
N LEU A 159 10.59 7.19 1.54
CA LEU A 159 11.16 6.66 2.77
C LEU A 159 12.69 6.53 2.69
N LEU A 160 13.21 6.04 1.57
CA LEU A 160 14.65 5.95 1.33
C LEU A 160 15.32 7.34 1.33
N MET A 161 14.70 8.31 0.66
CA MET A 161 15.16 9.70 0.62
C MET A 161 15.18 10.30 2.04
N LEU A 162 14.12 10.08 2.81
CA LEU A 162 13.99 10.58 4.18
C LEU A 162 15.06 10.00 5.12
N ILE A 163 15.32 8.69 5.04
CA ILE A 163 16.36 8.02 5.84
C ILE A 163 17.75 8.56 5.46
N ARG A 164 18.04 8.72 4.17
CA ARG A 164 19.33 9.27 3.70
C ARG A 164 19.53 10.71 4.14
N LEU A 165 18.48 11.52 4.04
CA LEU A 165 18.54 12.92 4.45
C LEU A 165 18.76 13.07 5.95
N ASP A 166 18.15 12.21 6.75
CA ASP A 166 18.38 12.22 8.19
C ASP A 166 19.84 11.94 8.57
N ARG A 167 20.48 11.03 7.83
CA ARG A 167 21.89 10.66 7.99
C ARG A 167 22.86 11.66 7.35
N ALA A 168 22.36 12.59 6.53
CA ALA A 168 23.20 13.59 5.90
C ALA A 168 23.81 14.53 6.97
N PRO A 169 25.04 15.04 6.74
CA PRO A 169 25.69 15.94 7.69
C PRO A 169 24.91 17.24 7.89
N ALA A 170 24.26 17.73 6.83
CA ALA A 170 23.43 18.92 6.85
C ALA A 170 22.18 18.74 5.97
N ILE A 171 21.12 19.48 6.29
CA ILE A 171 19.88 19.54 5.52
C ILE A 171 19.73 20.97 4.99
N ASP A 172 19.81 21.11 3.67
CA ASP A 172 19.63 22.38 2.97
C ASP A 172 18.16 22.59 2.55
N TRP A 173 17.87 23.75 1.97
CA TRP A 173 16.51 24.09 1.56
C TRP A 173 16.04 23.30 0.35
N ARG A 174 16.96 22.87 -0.52
CA ARG A 174 16.64 22.02 -1.68
C ARG A 174 16.11 20.67 -1.22
N ALA A 175 16.73 20.08 -0.21
CA ALA A 175 16.28 18.84 0.39
C ALA A 175 14.92 18.96 1.10
N ILE A 176 14.68 20.08 1.80
CA ILE A 176 13.39 20.36 2.45
C ILE A 176 12.27 20.46 1.40
N VAL A 177 12.49 21.24 0.34
CA VAL A 177 11.53 21.37 -0.78
C VAL A 177 11.33 20.03 -1.49
N GLY A 178 12.40 19.25 -1.71
CA GLY A 178 12.31 17.93 -2.33
C GLY A 178 11.48 16.93 -1.51
N ILE A 179 11.66 16.88 -0.18
CA ILE A 179 10.82 16.07 0.72
C ILE A 179 9.37 16.55 0.72
N ALA A 180 9.14 17.87 0.73
CA ALA A 180 7.80 18.44 0.70
C ALA A 180 7.04 18.08 -0.58
N LEU A 181 7.67 18.22 -1.75
CA LEU A 181 7.07 17.86 -3.05
C LEU A 181 6.82 16.35 -3.14
N ALA A 182 7.78 15.52 -2.70
CA ALA A 182 7.61 14.08 -2.71
C ALA A 182 6.51 13.61 -1.75
N ALA A 183 6.39 14.21 -0.56
CA ALA A 183 5.29 13.92 0.37
C ALA A 183 3.93 14.34 -0.22
N GLY A 184 3.84 15.51 -0.87
CA GLY A 184 2.65 15.98 -1.57
C GLY A 184 2.23 15.05 -2.71
N LEU A 185 3.18 14.58 -3.52
CA LEU A 185 2.93 13.61 -4.58
C LEU A 185 2.41 12.28 -4.02
N VAL A 186 3.08 11.72 -3.00
CA VAL A 186 2.64 10.46 -2.38
C VAL A 186 1.25 10.61 -1.77
N PHE A 187 0.96 11.73 -1.11
CA PHE A 187 -0.39 12.03 -0.60
C PHE A 187 -1.43 12.09 -1.71
N PHE A 188 -1.10 12.69 -2.85
CA PHE A 188 -2.02 12.77 -3.98
C PHE A 188 -2.21 11.46 -4.73
N ILE A 189 -1.27 10.51 -4.63
CA ILE A 189 -1.46 9.14 -5.14
C ILE A 189 -2.28 8.31 -4.13
N ALA A 190 -1.88 8.36 -2.86
CA ALA A 190 -2.42 7.55 -1.77
C ALA A 190 -2.41 8.35 -0.45
N PRO A 191 -3.52 9.01 -0.08
CA PRO A 191 -3.58 9.92 1.07
C PRO A 191 -3.12 9.28 2.38
N GLN A 192 -3.51 8.03 2.62
CA GLN A 192 -3.11 7.26 3.79
C GLN A 192 -1.58 7.13 3.95
N LEU A 193 -0.86 6.99 2.84
CA LEU A 193 0.59 6.88 2.84
C LEU A 193 1.25 8.26 2.93
N GLY A 194 0.64 9.27 2.29
CA GLY A 194 1.06 10.67 2.43
C GLY A 194 1.01 11.19 3.86
N VAL A 195 0.02 10.79 4.66
CA VAL A 195 -0.04 11.12 6.10
C VAL A 195 1.22 10.59 6.81
N ALA A 196 1.64 9.36 6.50
CA ALA A 196 2.89 8.82 7.03
C ALA A 196 4.13 9.59 6.53
N CYS A 197 4.13 10.04 5.28
CA CYS A 197 5.18 10.90 4.74
C CYS A 197 5.31 12.20 5.54
N TYR A 198 4.20 12.91 5.75
CA TYR A 198 4.19 14.17 6.50
C TYR A 198 4.59 13.97 7.97
N ALA A 199 4.14 12.90 8.62
CA ALA A 199 4.61 12.57 9.97
C ALA A 199 6.12 12.31 10.01
N GLY A 200 6.67 11.61 9.01
CA GLY A 200 8.11 11.42 8.88
C GLY A 200 8.87 12.73 8.64
N ALA A 201 8.36 13.62 7.80
CA ALA A 201 8.95 14.94 7.56
C ALA A 201 8.90 15.83 8.81
N ALA A 202 7.81 15.78 9.56
CA ALA A 202 7.66 16.49 10.83
C ALA A 202 8.67 15.95 11.87
N PHE A 203 8.81 14.63 11.99
CA PHE A 203 9.81 14.03 12.87
C PHE A 203 11.25 14.39 12.48
N LEU A 204 11.57 14.37 11.19
CA LEU A 204 12.87 14.84 10.68
C LEU A 204 13.10 16.31 11.04
N THR A 205 12.11 17.17 10.79
CA THR A 205 12.19 18.62 11.07
C THR A 205 12.43 18.88 12.54
N ALA A 206 11.66 18.23 13.43
CA ALA A 206 11.78 18.40 14.87
C ALA A 206 13.15 17.98 15.40
N ARG A 207 13.78 16.96 14.80
CA ARG A 207 15.06 16.42 15.26
C ARG A 207 16.28 17.09 14.64
N ARG A 208 16.22 17.46 13.37
CA ARG A 208 17.39 17.85 12.57
C ARG A 208 17.42 19.34 12.23
N LEU A 209 16.29 20.05 12.30
CA LEU A 209 16.22 21.46 11.96
C LEU A 209 16.05 22.33 13.21
N PRO A 210 16.75 23.47 13.30
CA PRO A 210 16.53 24.42 14.38
C PRO A 210 15.10 25.01 14.30
N PRO A 211 14.45 25.34 15.42
CA PRO A 211 13.06 25.84 15.44
C PRO A 211 12.78 27.01 14.50
N LYS A 212 13.75 27.91 14.30
CA LYS A 212 13.67 29.04 13.36
C LYS A 212 13.42 28.62 11.90
N ARG A 213 13.73 27.39 11.51
CA ARG A 213 13.49 26.85 10.16
C ARG A 213 12.15 26.13 10.02
N TRP A 214 11.44 25.87 11.13
CA TRP A 214 10.18 25.12 11.09
C TRP A 214 9.09 25.82 10.28
N PRO A 215 8.86 27.15 10.41
CA PRO A 215 7.84 27.82 9.60
C PRO A 215 8.09 27.66 8.10
N GLY A 216 9.36 27.78 7.67
CA GLY A 216 9.74 27.58 6.28
C GLY A 216 9.55 26.15 5.78
N ALA A 217 9.82 25.14 6.62
CA ALA A 217 9.53 23.75 6.30
C ALA A 217 8.02 23.46 6.20
N ILE A 218 7.21 24.07 7.07
CA ILE A 218 5.74 23.98 7.02
C ILE A 218 5.21 24.62 5.74
N VAL A 219 5.68 25.83 5.39
CA VAL A 219 5.30 26.50 4.14
C VAL A 219 5.66 25.64 2.93
N ALA A 220 6.86 25.05 2.90
CA ALA A 220 7.25 24.15 1.82
C ALA A 220 6.33 22.92 1.74
N ALA A 221 6.02 22.29 2.87
CA ALA A 221 5.11 21.14 2.96
C ALA A 221 3.70 21.47 2.47
N THR A 222 3.14 22.60 2.89
CA THR A 222 1.80 23.08 2.49
C THR A 222 1.78 23.44 1.01
N ALA A 223 2.78 24.17 0.50
CA ALA A 223 2.89 24.51 -0.91
C ALA A 223 3.04 23.26 -1.79
N GLY A 224 3.85 22.30 -1.35
CA GLY A 224 4.02 21.02 -2.04
C GLY A 224 2.73 20.20 -2.09
N LEU A 225 1.89 20.25 -1.05
CA LEU A 225 0.56 19.63 -1.06
C LEU A 225 -0.41 20.36 -1.99
N ALA A 226 -0.48 21.68 -1.86
CA ALA A 226 -1.40 22.54 -2.60
C ALA A 226 -1.18 22.43 -4.11
N LEU A 227 0.08 22.27 -4.55
CA LEU A 227 0.43 22.06 -5.96
C LEU A 227 -0.36 20.92 -6.63
N PHE A 228 -0.66 19.86 -5.88
CA PHE A 228 -1.42 18.72 -6.40
C PHE A 228 -2.92 18.83 -6.11
N LEU A 229 -3.29 19.25 -4.89
CA LEU A 229 -4.70 19.27 -4.47
C LEU A 229 -5.51 20.40 -5.11
N VAL A 230 -4.92 21.58 -5.30
CA VAL A 230 -5.65 22.76 -5.81
C VAL A 230 -6.13 22.56 -7.25
N PRO A 231 -5.29 22.13 -8.22
CA PRO A 231 -5.77 21.88 -9.58
C PRO A 231 -6.87 20.81 -9.64
N TRP A 232 -6.76 19.79 -8.79
CA TRP A 232 -7.76 18.73 -8.70
C TRP A 232 -9.10 19.23 -8.15
N ALA A 233 -9.07 20.02 -7.07
CA ALA A 233 -10.26 20.61 -6.49
C ALA A 233 -10.95 21.57 -7.46
N ILE A 234 -10.19 22.43 -8.17
CA ILE A 234 -10.72 23.33 -9.20
C ILE A 234 -11.42 22.53 -10.30
N ARG A 235 -10.78 21.47 -10.80
CA ARG A 235 -11.38 20.59 -11.82
C ARG A 235 -12.69 19.98 -11.32
N ASN A 236 -12.73 19.51 -10.08
CA ASN A 236 -13.92 18.87 -9.52
C ASN A 236 -15.04 19.88 -9.25
N GLU A 237 -14.71 21.11 -8.86
CA GLU A 237 -15.70 22.18 -8.73
C GLU A 237 -16.36 22.49 -10.08
N GLN A 238 -15.56 22.60 -11.14
CA GLN A 238 -16.05 22.84 -12.49
C GLN A 238 -16.89 21.68 -13.04
N ALA A 239 -16.48 20.43 -12.77
CA ALA A 239 -17.12 19.25 -13.36
C ALA A 239 -18.28 18.68 -12.53
N MET A 240 -18.25 18.84 -11.20
CA MET A 240 -19.18 18.21 -10.26
C MET A 240 -19.91 19.22 -9.36
N GLY A 241 -19.58 20.51 -9.47
CA GLY A 241 -20.23 21.58 -8.69
C GLY A 241 -19.72 21.72 -7.25
N ALA A 242 -18.65 21.02 -6.86
CA ALA A 242 -18.04 21.15 -5.54
C ALA A 242 -16.52 20.92 -5.55
N PRO A 243 -15.74 21.63 -4.71
CA PRO A 243 -14.28 21.49 -4.64
C PRO A 243 -13.88 20.20 -3.91
N ILE A 244 -13.99 19.07 -4.60
CA ILE A 244 -13.59 17.75 -4.05
C ILE A 244 -12.07 17.66 -4.05
N TRP A 245 -11.46 17.77 -2.86
CA TRP A 245 -10.01 17.77 -2.70
C TRP A 245 -9.33 16.42 -2.87
N LEU A 246 -10.05 15.33 -2.58
CA LEU A 246 -9.54 13.97 -2.63
C LEU A 246 -10.46 13.09 -3.47
N ARG A 247 -11.19 12.19 -2.81
CA ARG A 247 -12.12 11.26 -3.42
C ARG A 247 -13.55 11.57 -2.99
N SER A 248 -14.50 11.45 -3.92
CA SER A 248 -15.95 11.57 -3.63
C SER A 248 -16.52 10.35 -2.91
N ASN A 249 -15.78 9.23 -2.87
CA ASN A 249 -16.31 7.94 -2.45
C ASN A 249 -16.30 7.68 -0.94
N PHE A 250 -15.83 8.62 -0.11
CA PHE A 250 -15.67 8.40 1.33
C PHE A 250 -16.96 7.95 2.01
N GLY A 251 -18.10 8.56 1.67
CA GLY A 251 -19.38 8.18 2.26
C GLY A 251 -19.81 6.75 1.90
N LEU A 252 -19.54 6.30 0.68
CA LEU A 252 -19.79 4.91 0.24
C LEU A 252 -18.89 3.92 1.00
N GLU A 253 -17.59 4.18 1.07
CA GLU A 253 -16.60 3.33 1.76
C GLU A 253 -16.84 3.26 3.27
N LEU A 254 -17.24 4.38 3.88
CA LEU A 254 -17.67 4.43 5.26
C LEU A 254 -18.91 3.55 5.48
N THR A 255 -19.88 3.60 4.57
CA THR A 255 -21.10 2.79 4.66
C THR A 255 -20.88 1.30 4.39
N LEU A 256 -19.86 0.94 3.60
CA LEU A 256 -19.42 -0.44 3.45
C LEU A 256 -18.80 -0.97 4.76
N GLY A 257 -17.84 -0.24 5.32
CA GLY A 257 -17.14 -0.70 6.53
C GLY A 257 -18.00 -0.61 7.80
N MET A 258 -18.81 0.45 7.94
CA MET A 258 -19.60 0.73 9.14
C MET A 258 -21.06 0.44 8.90
N ASN A 259 -21.45 -0.82 9.06
CA ASN A 259 -22.83 -1.26 8.90
C ASN A 259 -23.25 -2.26 10.01
N PRO A 260 -24.55 -2.26 10.41
CA PRO A 260 -25.04 -3.12 11.49
C PRO A 260 -24.84 -4.62 11.23
N ALA A 261 -24.98 -5.05 9.97
CA ALA A 261 -24.88 -6.47 9.61
C ALA A 261 -23.46 -7.02 9.83
N ALA A 262 -22.43 -6.18 9.82
CA ALA A 262 -21.04 -6.59 10.02
C ALA A 262 -20.64 -6.76 11.49
N VAL A 263 -21.42 -6.28 12.46
CA VAL A 263 -21.03 -6.23 13.88
C VAL A 263 -20.88 -7.62 14.48
N HIS A 264 -21.84 -8.50 14.25
CA HIS A 264 -21.88 -9.86 14.82
C HIS A 264 -21.99 -10.95 13.74
N THR A 265 -21.45 -10.70 12.55
CA THR A 265 -21.51 -11.69 11.46
C THR A 265 -20.62 -12.90 11.72
N HIS A 266 -21.17 -14.09 11.47
CA HIS A 266 -20.42 -15.35 11.42
C HIS A 266 -19.81 -15.62 10.04
N ASP A 267 -20.24 -14.90 9.00
CA ASP A 267 -19.72 -14.97 7.63
C ASP A 267 -19.40 -13.57 7.09
N PRO A 268 -18.22 -13.04 7.44
CA PRO A 268 -17.73 -11.76 6.94
C PRO A 268 -17.75 -11.58 5.42
N GLU A 269 -17.40 -12.62 4.67
CA GLU A 269 -17.28 -12.56 3.21
C GLU A 269 -18.65 -12.35 2.59
N ARG A 270 -19.63 -13.16 3.01
CA ARG A 270 -21.01 -13.03 2.54
C ARG A 270 -21.62 -11.70 2.96
N THR A 271 -21.44 -11.27 4.21
CA THR A 271 -21.94 -9.96 4.67
C THR A 271 -21.38 -8.81 3.84
N PHE A 272 -20.08 -8.84 3.51
CA PHE A 272 -19.47 -7.83 2.65
C PHE A 272 -20.06 -7.85 1.24
N ARG A 273 -20.19 -9.04 0.62
CA ARG A 273 -20.77 -9.17 -0.73
C ARG A 273 -22.23 -8.73 -0.80
N ASP A 274 -23.05 -9.12 0.18
CA ASP A 274 -24.45 -8.71 0.27
C ASP A 274 -24.53 -7.18 0.38
N ARG A 275 -23.65 -6.57 1.20
CA ARG A 275 -23.61 -5.12 1.33
C ARG A 275 -23.16 -4.43 0.04
N MET A 276 -22.15 -4.96 -0.64
CA MET A 276 -21.73 -4.47 -1.97
C MET A 276 -22.88 -4.52 -2.97
N ALA A 277 -23.61 -5.64 -3.07
CA ALA A 277 -24.77 -5.78 -3.95
C ALA A 277 -25.93 -4.84 -3.56
N GLU A 278 -26.02 -4.42 -2.30
CA GLU A 278 -27.04 -3.49 -1.84
C GLU A 278 -26.70 -2.03 -2.21
N ILE A 279 -25.44 -1.59 -2.05
CA ILE A 279 -25.09 -0.17 -2.10
C ILE A 279 -24.09 0.23 -3.18
N HIS A 280 -23.36 -0.71 -3.77
CA HIS A 280 -22.27 -0.38 -4.69
C HIS A 280 -22.78 -0.30 -6.14
N PRO A 281 -22.64 0.84 -6.84
CA PRO A 281 -23.19 0.99 -8.19
C PRO A 281 -22.58 0.05 -9.25
N THR A 282 -21.33 -0.40 -9.07
CA THR A 282 -20.74 -1.45 -9.95
C THR A 282 -21.25 -2.86 -9.66
N ALA A 283 -21.89 -3.09 -8.51
CA ALA A 283 -22.38 -4.41 -8.11
C ALA A 283 -23.91 -4.56 -8.28
N SER A 284 -24.63 -3.47 -8.58
CA SER A 284 -26.09 -3.46 -8.55
C SER A 284 -26.71 -2.34 -9.38
N ASP A 285 -27.58 -2.72 -10.32
CA ASP A 285 -28.36 -1.79 -11.14
C ASP A 285 -29.27 -0.91 -10.28
N ALA A 286 -29.80 -1.45 -9.17
CA ALA A 286 -30.60 -0.67 -8.23
C ALA A 286 -29.76 0.39 -7.50
N ALA A 287 -28.51 0.07 -7.16
CA ALA A 287 -27.59 1.07 -6.60
C ALA A 287 -27.21 2.13 -7.63
N LEU A 288 -26.95 1.73 -8.87
CA LEU A 288 -26.68 2.64 -9.97
C LEU A 288 -27.86 3.57 -10.27
N ALA A 289 -29.09 3.06 -10.27
CA ALA A 289 -30.30 3.86 -10.45
C ALA A 289 -30.47 4.91 -9.34
N ARG A 290 -30.20 4.55 -8.08
CA ARG A 290 -30.22 5.51 -6.96
C ARG A 290 -29.11 6.55 -7.06
N LEU A 291 -27.92 6.17 -7.54
CA LEU A 291 -26.84 7.13 -7.81
C LEU A 291 -27.27 8.16 -8.84
N LYS A 292 -27.85 7.71 -9.96
CA LYS A 292 -28.36 8.60 -11.01
C LYS A 292 -29.48 9.49 -10.50
N ALA A 293 -30.45 8.93 -9.77
CA ALA A 293 -31.56 9.68 -9.17
C ALA A 293 -31.11 10.71 -8.12
N ALA A 294 -29.98 10.48 -7.44
CA ALA A 294 -29.39 11.43 -6.50
C ALA A 294 -28.69 12.62 -7.18
N GLY A 295 -28.56 12.62 -8.51
CA GLY A 295 -27.86 13.66 -9.26
C GLY A 295 -26.35 13.41 -9.42
N GLY A 296 -25.88 12.20 -9.15
CA GLY A 296 -24.49 11.79 -9.39
C GLY A 296 -23.79 11.21 -8.17
N GLU A 297 -22.52 10.85 -8.38
CA GLU A 297 -21.70 10.11 -7.41
C GLU A 297 -21.58 10.81 -6.04
N GLN A 298 -21.29 12.12 -6.03
CA GLN A 298 -21.03 12.85 -4.80
C GLN A 298 -22.27 12.89 -3.89
N ALA A 299 -23.42 13.32 -4.44
CA ALA A 299 -24.67 13.40 -3.67
C ALA A 299 -25.09 12.02 -3.14
N TYR A 300 -24.91 10.98 -3.94
CA TYR A 300 -25.17 9.60 -3.52
C TYR A 300 -24.28 9.17 -2.35
N ALA A 301 -22.97 9.39 -2.45
CA ALA A 301 -22.02 9.05 -1.40
C ALA A 301 -22.26 9.86 -0.12
N GLU A 302 -22.54 11.16 -0.22
CA GLU A 302 -22.87 12.02 0.92
C GLU A 302 -24.13 11.55 1.66
N ALA A 303 -25.17 11.15 0.92
CA ALA A 303 -26.40 10.64 1.50
C ALA A 303 -26.18 9.32 2.27
N LEU A 304 -25.34 8.42 1.74
CA LEU A 304 -24.94 7.19 2.43
C LEU A 304 -24.12 7.51 3.69
N GLY A 305 -23.08 8.34 3.54
CA GLY A 305 -22.21 8.74 4.63
C GLY A 305 -22.95 9.43 5.78
N LYS A 306 -23.95 10.27 5.49
CA LYS A 306 -24.79 10.91 6.50
C LYS A 306 -25.57 9.89 7.33
N ARG A 307 -26.18 8.89 6.68
CA ARG A 307 -26.92 7.81 7.38
C ARG A 307 -25.97 6.98 8.24
N THR A 308 -24.81 6.62 7.72
CA THR A 308 -23.83 5.84 8.49
C THR A 308 -23.26 6.62 9.66
N LYS A 309 -22.96 7.92 9.51
CA LYS A 309 -22.54 8.78 10.63
C LYS A 309 -23.62 8.86 11.73
N ALA A 310 -24.89 8.95 11.36
CA ALA A 310 -25.99 8.91 12.32
C ALA A 310 -26.07 7.55 13.05
N TRP A 311 -25.88 6.45 12.32
CA TRP A 311 -25.81 5.12 12.94
C TRP A 311 -24.63 4.98 13.92
N ILE A 312 -23.43 5.44 13.54
CA ILE A 312 -22.23 5.44 14.40
C ILE A 312 -22.49 6.24 15.68
N ALA A 313 -23.11 7.42 15.56
CA ALA A 313 -23.44 8.25 16.73
C ALA A 313 -24.45 7.58 17.66
N ALA A 314 -25.39 6.80 17.11
CA ALA A 314 -26.36 6.04 17.89
C ALA A 314 -25.80 4.73 18.47
N HIS A 315 -24.75 4.15 17.87
CA HIS A 315 -24.16 2.85 18.24
C HIS A 315 -22.62 2.92 18.38
N PRO A 316 -22.08 3.74 19.30
CA PRO A 316 -20.64 3.97 19.39
C PRO A 316 -19.84 2.71 19.76
N ALA A 317 -20.43 1.81 20.56
CA ALA A 317 -19.79 0.55 20.94
C ALA A 317 -19.65 -0.41 19.73
N ASP A 318 -20.70 -0.54 18.92
CA ASP A 318 -20.67 -1.36 17.71
C ASP A 318 -19.69 -0.79 16.69
N ALA A 319 -19.69 0.53 16.51
CA ALA A 319 -18.73 1.21 15.65
C ALA A 319 -17.28 1.01 16.12
N ALA A 320 -17.02 1.04 17.43
CA ALA A 320 -15.69 0.74 17.99
C ALA A 320 -15.28 -0.72 17.76
N THR A 321 -16.22 -1.66 17.91
CA THR A 321 -16.02 -3.09 17.61
C THR A 321 -15.58 -3.28 16.16
N LEU A 322 -16.31 -2.68 15.20
CA LEU A 322 -15.96 -2.72 13.79
C LEU A 322 -14.59 -2.07 13.52
N ALA A 323 -14.32 -0.91 14.13
CA ALA A 323 -13.06 -0.21 13.97
C ALA A 323 -11.84 -1.02 14.42
N LEU A 324 -11.94 -1.68 15.58
CA LEU A 324 -10.89 -2.54 16.10
C LEU A 324 -10.73 -3.82 15.28
N ARG A 325 -11.84 -4.38 14.80
CA ARG A 325 -11.82 -5.52 13.89
C ARG A 325 -11.09 -5.18 12.60
N HIS A 326 -11.42 -4.07 11.96
CA HIS A 326 -10.76 -3.61 10.74
C HIS A 326 -9.27 -3.33 10.93
N LEU A 327 -8.88 -2.75 12.08
CA LEU A 327 -7.47 -2.61 12.44
C LEU A 327 -6.77 -3.97 12.50
N GLY A 328 -7.44 -4.94 13.14
CA GLY A 328 -7.01 -6.34 13.18
C GLY A 328 -6.85 -6.93 11.78
N GLU A 329 -7.83 -6.77 10.89
CA GLU A 329 -7.82 -7.28 9.53
C GLU A 329 -6.73 -6.63 8.64
N MET A 330 -6.38 -5.36 8.86
CA MET A 330 -5.26 -4.73 8.16
C MET A 330 -3.90 -5.36 8.53
N LEU A 331 -3.71 -5.72 9.80
CA LEU A 331 -2.47 -6.35 10.28
C LEU A 331 -2.47 -7.86 10.00
N PHE A 332 -3.55 -8.53 10.38
CA PHE A 332 -3.81 -9.96 10.34
C PHE A 332 -5.00 -10.24 9.40
N PRO A 333 -4.77 -10.19 8.08
CA PRO A 333 -5.84 -10.30 7.09
C PRO A 333 -6.56 -11.65 7.19
N PRO A 334 -7.88 -11.68 7.03
CA PRO A 334 -8.67 -12.91 7.04
C PRO A 334 -8.50 -13.70 5.74
N ALA A 335 -8.85 -14.99 5.79
CA ALA A 335 -8.69 -15.92 4.66
C ALA A 335 -9.41 -15.45 3.39
N TRP A 336 -10.60 -14.86 3.57
CA TRP A 336 -11.47 -14.45 2.47
C TRP A 336 -10.90 -13.30 1.62
N TYR A 337 -9.85 -12.61 2.06
CA TYR A 337 -9.14 -11.65 1.21
C TYR A 337 -8.49 -12.31 -0.02
N TRP A 338 -8.28 -13.63 0.02
CA TRP A 338 -7.75 -14.42 -1.10
C TRP A 338 -8.74 -15.45 -1.65
N SER A 339 -9.94 -15.58 -1.07
CA SER A 339 -10.90 -16.65 -1.43
C SER A 339 -11.44 -16.51 -2.85
N GLU A 340 -11.51 -15.30 -3.40
CA GLU A 340 -12.12 -15.10 -4.71
C GLU A 340 -11.34 -15.71 -5.88
N ARG A 341 -10.00 -15.92 -5.76
CA ARG A 341 -9.15 -16.15 -6.95
C ARG A 341 -7.88 -17.01 -6.76
N GLY A 342 -7.74 -17.85 -5.74
CA GLY A 342 -6.54 -18.70 -5.67
C GLY A 342 -6.47 -19.83 -4.64
N SER A 343 -5.54 -20.75 -4.90
CA SER A 343 -5.07 -21.79 -3.98
C SER A 343 -3.97 -21.24 -3.03
N GLY A 344 -3.66 -22.00 -1.97
CA GLY A 344 -2.56 -21.67 -1.05
C GLY A 344 -2.88 -20.60 0.01
N THR A 345 -4.15 -20.33 0.29
CA THR A 345 -4.60 -19.33 1.28
C THR A 345 -3.97 -19.51 2.65
N ILE A 346 -3.79 -20.75 3.12
CA ILE A 346 -3.16 -21.04 4.42
C ILE A 346 -1.70 -20.54 4.47
N VAL A 347 -0.91 -20.78 3.42
CA VAL A 347 0.49 -20.32 3.37
C VAL A 347 0.55 -18.80 3.34
N LYS A 348 -0.32 -18.16 2.54
CA LYS A 348 -0.41 -16.69 2.46
C LYS A 348 -0.77 -16.07 3.81
N LEU A 349 -1.74 -16.65 4.52
CA LEU A 349 -2.12 -16.25 5.87
C LEU A 349 -0.97 -16.40 6.86
N ALA A 350 -0.35 -17.59 6.91
CA ALA A 350 0.74 -17.87 7.82
C ALA A 350 1.90 -16.87 7.62
N VAL A 351 2.33 -16.65 6.37
CA VAL A 351 3.38 -15.68 6.06
C VAL A 351 2.95 -14.26 6.45
N ALA A 352 1.74 -13.83 6.09
CA ALA A 352 1.24 -12.51 6.40
C ALA A 352 1.16 -12.24 7.91
N TRP A 353 0.65 -13.19 8.68
CA TRP A 353 0.47 -13.07 10.13
C TRP A 353 1.80 -13.14 10.88
N ILE A 354 2.69 -14.07 10.51
CA ILE A 354 4.05 -14.13 11.07
C ILE A 354 4.80 -12.82 10.79
N CYS A 355 4.72 -12.30 9.56
CA CYS A 355 5.37 -11.04 9.21
C CYS A 355 4.79 -9.87 10.01
N ALA A 356 3.46 -9.80 10.17
CA ALA A 356 2.82 -8.75 10.95
C ALA A 356 3.23 -8.80 12.43
N ALA A 357 3.18 -9.99 13.06
CA ALA A 357 3.58 -10.16 14.45
C ALA A 357 5.05 -9.79 14.68
N LEU A 358 5.96 -10.28 13.83
CA LEU A 358 7.37 -9.94 13.91
C LEU A 358 7.65 -8.47 13.58
N ALA A 359 6.90 -7.84 12.68
CA ALA A 359 7.00 -6.41 12.41
C ALA A 359 6.59 -5.56 13.63
N LEU A 360 5.52 -5.93 14.33
CA LEU A 360 5.12 -5.25 15.58
C LEU A 360 6.21 -5.39 16.65
N LEU A 361 6.83 -6.57 16.78
CA LEU A 361 7.99 -6.76 17.68
C LEU A 361 9.22 -5.97 17.22
N TRP A 362 9.43 -5.82 15.91
CA TRP A 362 10.49 -4.98 15.35
C TRP A 362 10.28 -3.51 15.72
N ILE A 363 9.03 -3.02 15.62
CA ILE A 363 8.64 -1.67 16.02
C ILE A 363 8.81 -1.47 17.54
N ALA A 364 8.33 -2.41 18.36
CA ALA A 364 8.48 -2.35 19.81
C ALA A 364 9.95 -2.30 20.26
N SER A 365 10.86 -2.86 19.46
CA SER A 365 12.29 -2.87 19.73
C SER A 365 13.04 -1.63 19.21
N ILE A 366 12.36 -0.59 18.72
CA ILE A 366 12.99 0.69 18.32
C ILE A 366 13.50 1.47 19.54
N ALA A 367 12.65 1.66 20.55
CA ALA A 367 12.99 2.43 21.76
C ALA A 367 14.30 1.98 22.44
N PRO A 368 14.53 0.68 22.69
CA PRO A 368 15.79 0.23 23.30
C PRO A 368 17.01 0.38 22.38
N ARG A 369 16.84 0.45 21.05
CA ARG A 369 17.96 0.49 20.11
C ARG A 369 18.56 1.87 19.91
N ARG A 370 17.91 2.95 20.36
CA ARG A 370 18.40 4.33 20.22
C ARG A 370 18.75 4.71 18.76
N GLN A 371 18.09 4.08 17.77
CA GLN A 371 18.28 4.35 16.34
C GLN A 371 17.06 5.10 15.79
N PRO A 372 17.05 6.44 15.76
CA PRO A 372 15.87 7.23 15.42
C PRO A 372 15.41 7.03 13.98
N THR A 373 16.29 6.60 13.06
CA THR A 373 15.93 6.28 11.67
C THR A 373 14.95 5.11 11.55
N MET A 374 14.88 4.22 12.54
CA MET A 374 13.93 3.10 12.54
C MET A 374 12.47 3.55 12.74
N VAL A 375 12.24 4.78 13.22
CA VAL A 375 10.90 5.36 13.37
C VAL A 375 10.23 5.56 12.01
N TYR A 376 10.97 5.90 10.96
CA TYR A 376 10.36 6.21 9.65
C TYR A 376 9.62 5.01 9.02
N PRO A 377 10.21 3.80 8.94
CA PRO A 377 9.47 2.61 8.51
C PRO A 377 8.28 2.28 9.42
N ALA A 378 8.39 2.51 10.74
CA ALA A 378 7.28 2.26 11.68
C ALA A 378 6.09 3.18 11.39
N LEU A 379 6.33 4.47 11.14
CA LEU A 379 5.28 5.41 10.73
C LEU A 379 4.60 4.97 9.42
N MET A 380 5.38 4.46 8.46
CA MET A 380 4.89 3.93 7.17
C MET A 380 4.09 2.64 7.28
N VAL A 381 4.11 1.97 8.43
CA VAL A 381 3.25 0.81 8.73
C VAL A 381 2.04 1.24 9.57
N LEU A 382 2.25 2.03 10.62
CA LEU A 382 1.22 2.31 11.63
C LEU A 382 0.24 3.40 11.21
N LEU A 383 0.65 4.41 10.44
CA LEU A 383 -0.24 5.51 10.07
C LEU A 383 -1.17 5.17 8.89
N PRO A 384 -0.71 4.48 7.82
CA PRO A 384 -1.58 4.17 6.69
C PRO A 384 -2.73 3.21 7.01
N ILE A 385 -2.65 2.46 8.11
CA ILE A 385 -3.73 1.54 8.52
C ILE A 385 -4.88 2.25 9.25
N LEU A 386 -4.65 3.42 9.85
CA LEU A 386 -5.65 4.09 10.68
C LEU A 386 -6.91 4.52 9.91
N PRO A 387 -6.84 5.08 8.68
CA PRO A 387 -8.05 5.43 7.92
C PRO A 387 -8.94 4.22 7.62
N TYR A 388 -8.35 3.02 7.54
CA TYR A 388 -9.08 1.78 7.29
C TYR A 388 -9.74 1.21 8.54
N MET A 389 -9.59 1.83 9.71
CA MET A 389 -10.43 1.48 10.86
C MET A 389 -11.90 1.80 10.55
N ILE A 390 -12.17 2.87 9.82
CA ILE A 390 -13.55 3.35 9.58
C ILE A 390 -14.09 3.05 8.19
N THR A 391 -13.31 2.36 7.36
CA THR A 391 -13.71 1.94 6.01
C THR A 391 -13.42 0.45 5.85
N GLN A 392 -14.03 -0.22 4.88
CA GLN A 392 -13.82 -1.66 4.71
C GLN A 392 -12.38 -1.94 4.26
N PRO A 393 -11.57 -2.67 5.05
CA PRO A 393 -10.26 -3.08 4.59
C PRO A 393 -10.37 -4.20 3.56
N ILE A 394 -9.49 -4.15 2.57
CA ILE A 394 -9.33 -5.16 1.52
C ILE A 394 -7.84 -5.37 1.23
N LEU A 395 -7.53 -6.48 0.58
CA LEU A 395 -6.14 -6.87 0.29
C LEU A 395 -5.35 -5.78 -0.46
N ARG A 396 -6.00 -5.06 -1.38
CA ARG A 396 -5.41 -3.95 -2.13
C ARG A 396 -4.86 -2.84 -1.22
N TYR A 397 -5.61 -2.48 -0.19
CA TYR A 397 -5.24 -1.42 0.75
C TYR A 397 -4.11 -1.86 1.67
N ARG A 398 -4.10 -3.13 2.07
CA ARG A 398 -3.02 -3.73 2.87
C ARG A 398 -1.68 -3.80 2.14
N TYR A 399 -1.67 -3.84 0.81
CA TYR A 399 -0.45 -4.02 0.02
C TYR A 399 0.64 -2.98 0.33
N VAL A 400 0.26 -1.74 0.69
CA VAL A 400 1.22 -0.66 0.99
C VAL A 400 2.10 -0.94 2.21
N ILE A 401 1.66 -1.77 3.15
CA ILE A 401 2.44 -2.16 4.34
C ILE A 401 3.07 -3.56 4.22
N PHE A 402 2.66 -4.35 3.23
CA PHE A 402 3.05 -5.75 3.10
C PHE A 402 4.56 -5.92 2.96
N GLY A 403 5.21 -5.19 2.05
CA GLY A 403 6.64 -5.31 1.84
C GLY A 403 7.48 -4.84 3.06
N LEU A 404 7.06 -3.78 3.74
CA LEU A 404 7.73 -3.29 4.95
C LEU A 404 7.65 -4.32 6.09
N THR A 405 6.46 -4.86 6.35
CA THR A 405 6.27 -5.87 7.40
C THR A 405 7.10 -7.13 7.14
N LEU A 406 7.19 -7.58 5.89
CA LEU A 406 8.07 -8.69 5.50
C LEU A 406 9.55 -8.41 5.81
N PHE A 407 10.08 -7.25 5.37
CA PHE A 407 11.49 -6.94 5.62
C PHE A 407 11.80 -6.69 7.10
N MET A 408 10.86 -6.08 7.86
CA MET A 408 10.97 -5.94 9.31
C MET A 408 11.05 -7.30 10.00
N ALA A 409 10.23 -8.26 9.57
CA ALA A 409 10.20 -9.60 10.11
C ALA A 409 11.53 -10.34 9.90
N CYS A 410 12.08 -10.31 8.68
CA CYS A 410 13.37 -10.91 8.38
C CYS A 410 14.53 -10.23 9.12
N ASP A 411 14.52 -8.90 9.22
CA ASP A 411 15.52 -8.15 9.98
C ASP A 411 15.47 -8.47 11.47
N LEU A 412 14.28 -8.55 12.07
CA LEU A 412 14.13 -8.96 13.47
C LEU A 412 14.65 -10.38 13.68
N ALA A 413 14.25 -11.33 12.84
CA ALA A 413 14.66 -12.73 12.94
C ALA A 413 16.18 -12.90 12.88
N ALA A 414 16.85 -12.15 12.00
CA ALA A 414 18.31 -12.18 11.89
C ALA A 414 19.06 -11.51 13.06
N ARG A 415 18.38 -10.64 13.82
CA ARG A 415 18.95 -9.97 15.00
C ARG A 415 18.71 -10.73 16.30
N LEU A 416 17.82 -11.73 16.30
CA LEU A 416 17.66 -12.61 17.45
C LEU A 416 18.98 -13.38 17.65
N PRO A 417 19.54 -13.40 18.87
CA PRO A 417 20.72 -14.21 19.13
C PRO A 417 20.34 -15.67 18.91
N VAL A 418 20.78 -16.24 17.79
CA VAL A 418 20.79 -17.69 17.63
C VAL A 418 21.76 -18.19 18.70
N ARG A 419 21.22 -18.59 19.87
CA ARG A 419 21.95 -19.41 20.83
C ARG A 419 22.27 -20.70 20.11
N SER A 420 23.37 -20.72 19.36
CA SER A 420 23.89 -21.90 18.72
C SER A 420 24.29 -22.88 19.83
N ALA A 421 23.40 -23.79 20.17
CA ALA A 421 23.63 -24.95 21.03
C ALA A 421 24.62 -25.97 20.42
N ILE A 422 25.40 -25.57 19.41
CA ILE A 422 26.26 -26.43 18.59
C ILE A 422 27.75 -26.23 18.92
N SER A 423 28.15 -25.23 19.72
CA SER A 423 29.57 -25.04 20.11
C SER A 423 29.98 -25.69 21.45
N ARG A 424 29.10 -26.43 22.15
CA ARG A 424 29.45 -27.18 23.38
C ARG A 424 29.63 -28.69 23.19
N ARG A 425 29.75 -29.17 21.94
CA ARG A 425 30.22 -30.54 21.64
C ARG A 425 31.51 -30.52 20.81
N ARG A 426 32.57 -29.94 21.37
CA ARG A 426 33.93 -30.48 21.17
C ARG A 426 34.48 -30.77 22.57
N ALA A 427 34.37 -32.04 22.94
CA ALA A 427 34.97 -32.59 24.13
C ALA A 427 36.51 -32.50 24.03
N PRO A 428 37.21 -32.31 25.15
CA PRO A 428 38.47 -32.97 25.41
C PRO A 428 38.18 -34.13 26.37
N GLY A 429 38.04 -35.31 25.80
CA GLY A 429 38.02 -36.58 26.52
C GLY A 429 39.02 -37.50 25.86
N MET A 430 40.31 -37.35 26.18
CA MET A 430 41.27 -38.45 26.15
C MET A 430 42.09 -38.35 27.44
N THR A 431 41.91 -39.42 28.21
CA THR A 431 42.46 -39.80 29.50
C THR A 431 43.98 -39.95 29.53
N ASP A 432 44.56 -39.57 30.67
CA ASP A 432 45.68 -40.17 31.42
C ASP A 432 46.56 -41.24 30.74
N ARG A 433 47.90 -41.05 30.82
CA ARG A 433 48.80 -41.86 31.67
C ARG A 433 50.30 -41.54 31.47
N GLN A 434 50.96 -41.34 32.61
CA GLN A 434 52.27 -41.88 33.02
C GLN A 434 53.60 -41.38 32.41
N ALA A 435 54.42 -40.85 33.33
CA ALA A 435 55.83 -41.15 33.58
C ALA A 435 56.89 -40.84 32.51
N ALA A 436 57.63 -39.75 32.71
CA ALA A 436 59.06 -39.74 33.10
C ALA A 436 59.52 -38.29 33.31
#